data_AF-A0A3N7G9M3-F1
#
_entry.id   AF-A0A3N7G9M3-F1
#
_cell.length_a   1.000
_cell.length_b   1.000
_cell.length_c   1.000
_cell.angle_alpha   90.00
_cell.angle_beta   90.00
_cell.angle_gamma   90.00
#
_symmetry.space_group_name_H-M   'P 1'
#
loop_
_entity.id
_entity.type
_entity.pdbx_description
1 polymer ?
#
loop_
_entity_poly.entity_id
_entity_poly.type
_entity_poly.pdbx_seq_one_letter_code
_entity_poly.pdbx_strand_id
1 'polypeptide(L)'
;MQEREIVRILLHYGDQPASWENHGEIPIAPLLLSGLNDVSFDDPTCLSVITIYREYIARNELPEVRVFITHSDRNIADLAIDLLATKYSLSPNWNDEKRKIYVSHESERLEDLVYGAIYRLKKRKVEQQIFRIREELKTETDEANMEIMLANYQKLKDVSKLIADKLGTIVIK
;
A
#
# COMPACT_ATOMS: atom_id res chain seq x y z
N MET A 1 -3.18 4.65 7.84
CA MET A 1 -3.96 5.07 6.65
C MET A 1 -3.41 4.44 5.38
N GLN A 2 -2.12 4.61 5.05
CA GLN A 2 -1.52 4.01 3.84
C GLN A 2 -1.54 2.47 3.86
N GLU A 3 -1.20 1.85 4.99
CA GLU A 3 -1.21 0.38 5.12
C GLU A 3 -2.63 -0.20 4.98
N ARG A 4 -3.63 0.45 5.59
CA ARG A 4 -5.04 0.10 5.40
C ARG A 4 -5.50 0.25 3.95
N GLU A 5 -4.96 1.22 3.22
CA GLU A 5 -5.25 1.41 1.79
C GLU A 5 -4.68 0.27 0.94
N ILE A 6 -3.49 -0.22 1.25
CA ILE A 6 -2.94 -1.44 0.61
C ILE A 6 -3.88 -2.62 0.83
N VAL A 7 -4.32 -2.83 2.07
CA VAL A 7 -5.26 -3.91 2.41
C VAL A 7 -6.60 -3.73 1.69
N ARG A 8 -7.11 -2.51 1.57
CA ARG A 8 -8.33 -2.22 0.81
C ARG A 8 -8.19 -2.65 -0.65
N ILE A 9 -7.09 -2.26 -1.30
CA ILE A 9 -6.85 -2.61 -2.71
C ILE A 9 -6.75 -4.13 -2.87
N LEU A 10 -6.06 -4.82 -1.96
CA LEU A 10 -5.99 -6.29 -1.97
C LEU A 10 -7.37 -6.94 -1.86
N LEU A 11 -8.19 -6.48 -0.91
CA LEU A 11 -9.52 -7.06 -0.67
C LEU A 11 -10.54 -6.77 -1.78
N HIS A 12 -10.46 -5.60 -2.41
CA HIS A 12 -11.43 -5.21 -3.46
C HIS A 12 -11.01 -5.62 -4.87
N TYR A 13 -9.69 -5.62 -5.15
CA TYR A 13 -9.18 -5.73 -6.52
C TYR A 13 -8.02 -6.73 -6.65
N GLY A 14 -7.61 -7.41 -5.59
CA GLY A 14 -6.42 -8.27 -5.61
C GLY A 14 -6.51 -9.44 -6.60
N ASP A 15 -7.72 -9.89 -6.92
CA ASP A 15 -8.02 -10.94 -7.90
C ASP A 15 -8.18 -10.43 -9.34
N GLN A 16 -8.31 -9.12 -9.52
CA GLN A 16 -8.47 -8.52 -10.84
C GLN A 16 -7.14 -8.60 -11.61
N PRO A 17 -7.18 -8.84 -12.93
CA PRO A 17 -5.99 -8.79 -13.76
C PRO A 17 -5.44 -7.36 -13.84
N ALA A 18 -4.12 -7.21 -13.73
CA ALA A 18 -3.43 -5.97 -14.00
C ALA A 18 -3.35 -5.71 -15.51
N SER A 19 -4.47 -5.26 -16.09
CA SER A 19 -4.65 -5.10 -17.55
C SER A 19 -3.70 -4.10 -18.21
N TRP A 20 -3.04 -3.24 -17.43
CA TRP A 20 -2.03 -2.28 -17.90
C TRP A 20 -0.63 -2.89 -18.09
N GLU A 21 -0.37 -4.08 -17.55
CA GLU A 21 0.89 -4.77 -17.75
C GLU A 21 0.88 -5.52 -19.08
N ASN A 22 2.03 -5.56 -19.78
CA ASN A 22 2.19 -6.17 -21.12
C ASN A 22 1.81 -7.66 -21.19
N HIS A 23 1.57 -8.31 -20.06
CA HIS A 23 1.13 -9.70 -19.95
C HIS A 23 -0.31 -9.89 -19.46
N GLY A 24 -1.03 -8.84 -19.03
CA GLY A 24 -2.49 -8.81 -18.78
C GLY A 24 -3.13 -9.87 -17.87
N GLU A 25 -2.38 -10.87 -17.42
CA GLU A 25 -2.85 -12.08 -16.75
C GLU A 25 -2.41 -12.13 -15.28
N ILE A 26 -1.45 -11.29 -14.89
CA ILE A 26 -0.96 -11.25 -13.51
C ILE A 26 -2.01 -10.52 -12.66
N PRO A 27 -2.52 -11.16 -11.58
CA PRO A 27 -3.45 -10.49 -10.68
C PRO A 27 -2.78 -9.31 -9.95
N ILE A 28 -3.58 -8.33 -9.54
CA ILE A 28 -3.09 -7.14 -8.84
C ILE A 28 -2.39 -7.49 -7.52
N ALA A 29 -2.86 -8.51 -6.79
CA ALA A 29 -2.29 -8.84 -5.48
C ALA A 29 -0.78 -9.21 -5.54
N PRO A 30 -0.32 -10.14 -6.39
CA PRO A 30 1.10 -10.38 -6.62
C PRO A 30 1.89 -9.14 -7.02
N LEU A 31 1.36 -8.33 -7.95
CA LEU A 31 2.02 -7.11 -8.40
C LEU A 31 2.20 -6.12 -7.23
N LEU A 32 1.11 -5.82 -6.52
CA LEU A 32 1.10 -4.89 -5.39
C LEU A 32 2.06 -5.33 -4.29
N LEU A 33 2.05 -6.61 -3.94
CA LEU A 33 2.92 -7.16 -2.90
C LEU A 33 4.39 -7.22 -3.31
N SER A 34 4.67 -7.53 -4.57
CA SER A 34 6.04 -7.49 -5.11
C SER A 34 6.66 -6.09 -5.00
N GLY A 35 5.85 -5.06 -5.25
CA GLY A 35 6.24 -3.66 -5.11
C GLY A 35 6.48 -3.21 -3.66
N LEU A 36 6.13 -4.03 -2.67
CA LEU A 36 6.20 -3.73 -1.23
C LEU A 36 7.14 -4.67 -0.47
N ASN A 37 7.93 -5.49 -1.16
CA ASN A 37 8.88 -6.42 -0.52
C ASN A 37 9.98 -5.71 0.30
N ASP A 38 10.31 -4.48 -0.05
CA ASP A 38 11.28 -3.61 0.62
C ASP A 38 10.68 -2.77 1.75
N VAL A 39 9.40 -2.98 2.07
CA VAL A 39 8.66 -2.18 3.05
C VAL A 39 8.17 -3.03 4.21
N SER A 40 8.43 -2.58 5.44
CA SER A 40 7.82 -3.13 6.65
C SER A 40 6.44 -2.52 6.88
N PHE A 41 5.51 -3.30 7.46
CA PHE A 41 4.22 -2.81 7.91
C PHE A 41 4.26 -2.65 9.43
N ASP A 42 3.77 -1.50 9.92
CA ASP A 42 3.78 -1.18 11.35
C ASP A 42 2.48 -1.63 12.02
N ASP A 43 1.36 -1.65 11.28
CA ASP A 43 0.05 -2.07 11.78
C ASP A 43 -0.03 -3.62 11.81
N PRO A 44 -0.15 -4.24 13.00
CA PRO A 44 -0.11 -5.70 13.12
C PRO A 44 -1.24 -6.38 12.35
N THR A 45 -2.44 -5.80 12.33
CA THR A 45 -3.60 -6.38 11.66
C THR A 45 -3.45 -6.32 10.13
N CYS A 46 -2.97 -5.20 9.59
CA CYS A 46 -2.63 -5.09 8.17
C CYS A 46 -1.53 -6.08 7.77
N LEU A 47 -0.50 -6.21 8.61
CA LEU A 47 0.57 -7.18 8.41
C LEU A 47 0.05 -8.63 8.39
N SER A 48 -0.88 -8.98 9.28
CA SER A 48 -1.50 -10.31 9.26
C SER A 48 -2.26 -10.58 7.97
N VAL A 49 -3.06 -9.63 7.48
CA VAL A 49 -3.75 -9.78 6.18
C VAL A 49 -2.76 -9.97 5.03
N ILE A 50 -1.70 -9.17 4.99
CA ILE A 50 -0.67 -9.27 3.95
C ILE A 50 0.07 -10.61 4.03
N THR A 51 0.34 -11.10 5.23
CA THR A 51 0.96 -12.42 5.45
C THR A 51 0.09 -13.52 4.87
N ILE A 52 -1.23 -13.50 5.13
CA ILE A 52 -2.18 -14.45 4.54
C ILE A 52 -2.11 -14.39 3.01
N TYR A 53 -2.16 -13.20 2.40
CA TYR A 53 -2.03 -13.07 0.95
C TYR A 53 -0.70 -13.67 0.43
N ARG A 54 0.42 -13.40 1.10
CA ARG A 54 1.74 -13.95 0.74
C ARG A 54 1.75 -15.47 0.79
N GLU A 55 1.11 -16.09 1.79
CA GLU A 55 1.02 -17.54 1.91
C GLU A 55 0.20 -18.17 0.77
N TYR A 56 -0.92 -17.56 0.39
CA TYR A 56 -1.72 -18.02 -0.74
C TYR A 56 -0.96 -17.88 -2.08
N ILE A 57 -0.30 -16.74 -2.30
CA ILE A 57 0.48 -16.49 -3.52
C ILE A 57 1.65 -17.47 -3.63
N ALA A 58 2.29 -17.83 -2.51
CA ALA A 58 3.34 -18.84 -2.49
C ALA A 58 2.85 -20.24 -2.92
N ARG A 59 1.53 -20.50 -2.84
CA ARG A 59 0.87 -21.71 -3.34
C ARG A 59 0.27 -21.53 -4.73
N ASN A 60 0.55 -20.40 -5.39
CA ASN A 60 -0.01 -20.04 -6.68
C ASN A 60 -1.55 -19.91 -6.66
N GLU A 61 -2.11 -19.52 -5.50
CA GLU A 61 -3.53 -19.28 -5.26
C GLU A 61 -3.77 -17.83 -4.79
N LEU A 62 -5.02 -17.39 -4.79
CA LEU A 62 -5.43 -16.13 -4.19
C LEU A 62 -6.50 -16.38 -3.12
N PRO A 63 -6.43 -15.70 -1.97
CA PRO A 63 -7.44 -15.86 -0.93
C PRO A 63 -8.73 -15.17 -1.35
N GLU A 64 -9.86 -15.86 -1.17
CA GLU A 64 -11.17 -15.24 -1.31
C GLU A 64 -11.43 -14.26 -0.17
N VAL A 65 -12.17 -13.18 -0.46
CA VAL A 65 -12.56 -12.16 0.53
C VAL A 65 -13.25 -12.78 1.77
N ARG A 66 -14.00 -13.87 1.59
CA ARG A 66 -14.67 -14.60 2.67
C ARG A 66 -13.69 -15.08 3.74
N VAL A 67 -12.47 -15.50 3.36
CA VAL A 67 -11.44 -15.98 4.29
C VAL A 67 -11.12 -14.92 5.35
N PHE A 68 -11.13 -13.64 4.95
CA PHE A 68 -10.86 -12.53 5.86
C PHE A 68 -12.09 -12.16 6.70
N ILE A 69 -13.30 -12.11 6.10
CA ILE A 69 -14.54 -11.78 6.82
C ILE A 69 -14.86 -12.80 7.92
N THR A 70 -14.61 -14.09 7.65
CA THR A 70 -14.88 -15.17 8.60
C THR A 70 -13.63 -15.61 9.37
N HIS A 71 -12.59 -14.77 9.40
CA HIS A 71 -11.34 -15.11 10.07
C HIS A 71 -11.55 -15.28 11.59
N SER A 72 -10.83 -16.22 12.21
CA SER A 72 -10.96 -16.51 13.64
C SER A 72 -10.47 -15.35 14.52
N ASP A 73 -9.42 -14.65 14.08
CA ASP A 73 -8.99 -13.38 14.65
C ASP A 73 -9.98 -12.27 14.29
N ARG A 74 -10.67 -11.76 15.31
CA ARG A 74 -11.67 -10.69 15.16
C ARG A 74 -11.07 -9.40 14.61
N ASN A 75 -9.82 -9.08 14.89
CA ASN A 75 -9.22 -7.84 14.36
C ASN A 75 -9.13 -7.89 12.83
N ILE A 76 -8.81 -9.05 12.28
CA ILE A 76 -8.74 -9.27 10.83
C ILE A 76 -10.14 -9.22 10.22
N ALA A 77 -11.10 -9.90 10.85
CA ALA A 77 -12.49 -9.89 10.41
C ALA A 77 -13.10 -8.48 10.43
N ASP A 78 -12.95 -7.76 11.54
CA ASP A 78 -13.45 -6.40 11.70
C ASP A 78 -12.78 -5.44 10.70
N LEU A 79 -11.46 -5.54 10.51
CA LEU A 79 -10.74 -4.74 9.51
C LEU A 79 -11.25 -5.01 8.09
N ALA A 80 -11.42 -6.29 7.72
CA ALA A 80 -11.92 -6.66 6.41
C ALA A 80 -13.35 -6.17 6.20
N ILE A 81 -14.23 -6.37 7.19
CA ILE A 81 -15.62 -5.87 7.18
C ILE A 81 -15.62 -4.35 7.03
N ASP A 82 -14.83 -3.62 7.81
CA ASP A 82 -14.76 -2.15 7.74
C ASP A 82 -14.32 -1.68 6.35
N LEU A 83 -13.23 -2.24 5.80
CA LEU A 83 -12.68 -1.83 4.51
C LEU A 83 -13.61 -2.20 3.34
N LEU A 84 -14.36 -3.29 3.47
CA LEU A 84 -15.39 -3.69 2.50
C LEU A 84 -16.68 -2.88 2.69
N ALA A 85 -17.04 -2.51 3.91
CA ALA A 85 -18.20 -1.69 4.27
C ALA A 85 -18.00 -0.20 3.98
N THR A 86 -16.75 0.26 3.87
CA THR A 86 -16.41 1.61 3.38
C THR A 86 -16.91 1.81 1.93
N LYS A 87 -17.20 0.72 1.20
CA LYS A 87 -17.97 0.71 -0.08
C LYS A 87 -19.43 1.17 0.08
N TYR A 88 -19.99 1.12 1.29
CA TYR A 88 -21.43 1.29 1.58
C TYR A 88 -21.77 2.47 2.49
N SER A 89 -20.80 3.03 3.22
CA SER A 89 -21.04 4.13 4.15
C SER A 89 -20.17 5.34 3.82
N LEU A 90 -20.70 6.30 3.05
CA LEU A 90 -20.47 7.74 3.23
C LEU A 90 -21.31 8.56 2.25
N SER A 91 -22.56 8.80 2.64
CA SER A 91 -23.29 10.08 2.61
C SER A 91 -24.81 9.80 2.45
N PRO A 92 -25.66 10.28 3.37
CA PRO A 92 -27.13 10.18 3.27
C PRO A 92 -27.72 10.87 2.03
N ASN A 93 -26.94 11.69 1.31
CA ASN A 93 -27.36 12.48 0.14
C ASN A 93 -26.83 11.95 -1.22
N TRP A 94 -26.41 10.69 -1.31
CA TRP A 94 -25.69 10.17 -2.48
C TRP A 94 -26.52 9.14 -3.27
N ASN A 95 -27.10 9.55 -4.40
CA ASN A 95 -27.83 8.66 -5.33
C ASN A 95 -26.92 7.56 -5.88
N ASP A 96 -27.49 6.36 -6.08
CA ASP A 96 -26.81 5.15 -6.58
C ASP A 96 -26.07 5.34 -7.92
N GLU A 97 -26.49 6.28 -8.76
CA GLU A 97 -25.79 6.63 -10.00
C GLU A 97 -24.39 7.20 -9.75
N LYS A 98 -24.23 8.09 -8.76
CA LYS A 98 -22.91 8.64 -8.40
C LYS A 98 -22.00 7.60 -7.75
N ARG A 99 -22.55 6.53 -7.16
CA ARG A 99 -21.79 5.41 -6.58
C ARG A 99 -21.22 4.52 -7.68
N LYS A 100 -22.02 4.20 -8.69
CA LYS A 100 -21.58 3.45 -9.88
C LYS A 100 -20.49 4.22 -10.64
N ILE A 101 -20.62 5.54 -10.76
CA ILE A 101 -19.62 6.42 -11.40
C ILE A 101 -18.28 6.43 -10.65
N TYR A 102 -18.28 6.44 -9.31
CA TYR A 102 -17.03 6.43 -8.54
C TYR A 102 -16.29 5.09 -8.66
N VAL A 103 -17.02 3.97 -8.54
CA VAL A 103 -16.43 2.62 -8.66
C VAL A 103 -15.94 2.36 -10.08
N SER A 104 -16.70 2.77 -11.11
CA SER A 104 -16.25 2.65 -12.50
C SER A 104 -14.97 3.44 -12.72
N HIS A 105 -14.90 4.69 -12.22
CA HIS A 105 -13.73 5.54 -12.38
C HIS A 105 -12.48 5.01 -11.64
N GLU A 106 -12.64 4.42 -10.45
CA GLU A 106 -11.52 3.81 -9.73
C GLU A 106 -11.02 2.54 -10.44
N SER A 107 -11.95 1.70 -10.94
CA SER A 107 -11.61 0.51 -11.74
C SER A 107 -10.99 0.83 -13.10
N GLU A 108 -11.29 1.99 -13.67
CA GLU A 108 -10.68 2.52 -14.89
C GLU A 108 -9.25 3.03 -14.65
N ARG A 109 -8.88 3.32 -13.40
CA ARG A 109 -7.57 3.86 -12.98
C ARG A 109 -6.84 2.97 -11.99
N LEU A 110 -6.99 1.65 -12.12
CA LEU A 110 -6.35 0.67 -11.24
C LEU A 110 -4.82 0.77 -11.26
N GLU A 111 -4.22 1.09 -12.40
CA GLU A 111 -2.77 1.36 -12.51
C GLU A 111 -2.33 2.46 -11.53
N ASP A 112 -2.98 3.62 -11.62
CA ASP A 112 -2.69 4.79 -10.77
C ASP A 112 -2.99 4.51 -9.30
N LEU A 113 -4.05 3.75 -9.02
CA LEU A 113 -4.43 3.37 -7.66
C LEU A 113 -3.36 2.49 -7.02
N VAL A 114 -2.95 1.42 -7.70
CA VAL A 114 -1.96 0.44 -7.24
C VAL A 114 -0.60 1.11 -7.06
N TYR A 115 -0.07 1.74 -8.11
CA TYR A 115 1.24 2.38 -8.04
C TYR A 115 1.24 3.56 -7.06
N GLY A 116 0.18 4.37 -7.06
CA GLY A 116 0.03 5.47 -6.11
C GLY A 116 0.06 4.99 -4.66
N ALA A 117 -0.61 3.88 -4.35
CA ALA A 117 -0.61 3.33 -2.99
C ALA A 117 0.78 2.81 -2.57
N ILE A 118 1.48 2.11 -3.47
CA ILE A 118 2.87 1.65 -3.25
C ILE A 118 3.77 2.85 -2.94
N TYR A 119 3.79 3.84 -3.82
CA TYR A 119 4.69 4.99 -3.68
C TYR A 119 4.35 5.85 -2.45
N ARG A 120 3.06 6.00 -2.11
CA ARG A 120 2.65 6.71 -0.88
C ARG A 120 3.15 6.00 0.39
N LEU A 121 3.10 4.67 0.43
CA LEU A 121 3.61 3.92 1.56
C LEU A 121 5.14 4.00 1.64
N LYS A 122 5.85 3.81 0.52
CA LYS A 122 7.31 3.97 0.45
C LYS A 122 7.76 5.35 0.89
N LYS A 123 7.10 6.41 0.41
CA LYS A 123 7.37 7.79 0.80
C LYS A 123 7.33 7.95 2.31
N ARG A 124 6.27 7.48 2.96
CA ARG A 124 6.11 7.56 4.42
C ARG A 124 7.25 6.86 5.15
N LYS A 125 7.68 5.67 4.70
CA LYS A 125 8.76 4.91 5.33
C LYS A 125 10.11 5.61 5.17
N VAL A 126 10.39 6.15 3.98
CA VAL A 126 11.59 6.96 3.73
C VAL A 126 11.58 8.21 4.60
N GLU A 127 10.46 8.92 4.73
CA GLU A 127 10.34 10.09 5.60
C GLU A 127 10.58 9.74 7.09
N GLN A 128 10.07 8.60 7.55
CA GLN A 128 10.33 8.10 8.90
C GLN A 128 11.82 7.77 9.11
N GLN A 129 12.48 7.14 8.15
CA GLN A 129 13.92 6.84 8.22
C GLN A 129 14.76 8.12 8.24
N ILE A 130 14.44 9.09 7.38
CA ILE A 130 15.08 10.41 7.37
C ILE A 130 14.92 11.11 8.72
N PHE A 131 13.73 11.04 9.32
CA PHE A 131 13.47 11.61 10.64
C PHE A 131 14.34 10.94 11.71
N ARG A 132 14.40 9.59 11.74
CA ARG A 132 15.23 8.85 12.70
C ARG A 132 16.71 9.23 12.61
N ILE A 133 17.28 9.24 11.40
CA ILE A 133 18.68 9.63 11.20
C ILE A 133 18.93 11.06 11.71
N ARG A 134 18.00 11.99 11.46
CA ARG A 134 18.11 13.37 11.96
C ARG A 134 18.09 13.45 13.49
N GLU A 135 17.29 12.64 14.16
CA GLU A 135 17.26 12.61 15.62
C GLU A 135 18.53 11.97 16.19
N GLU A 136 18.99 10.86 15.62
CA GLU A 136 20.21 10.17 16.04
C GLU A 136 21.46 11.06 15.84
N LEU A 137 21.53 11.81 14.74
CA LEU A 137 22.61 12.76 14.45
C LEU A 137 22.75 13.87 15.50
N LYS A 138 21.70 14.21 16.26
CA LYS A 138 21.79 15.26 17.31
C LYS A 138 22.61 14.82 18.50
N THR A 139 22.68 13.52 18.73
CA THR A 139 23.32 12.91 19.91
C THR A 139 24.58 12.13 19.56
N GLU A 140 24.86 11.93 18.27
CA GLU A 140 26.05 11.25 17.81
C GLU A 140 27.32 12.09 18.05
N THR A 141 28.36 11.44 18.53
CA THR A 141 29.65 12.08 18.86
C THR A 141 30.81 11.49 18.08
N ASP A 142 30.65 10.29 17.51
CA ASP A 142 31.65 9.65 16.67
C ASP A 142 31.60 10.23 15.24
N GLU A 143 32.71 10.86 14.81
CA GLU A 143 32.79 11.51 13.49
C GLU A 143 32.63 10.52 12.33
N ALA A 144 33.16 9.30 12.45
CA ALA A 144 33.07 8.29 11.39
C ALA A 144 31.63 7.78 11.25
N ASN A 145 30.93 7.56 12.37
CA ASN A 145 29.52 7.19 12.34
C ASN A 145 28.66 8.34 11.79
N MET A 146 28.95 9.58 12.17
CA MET A 146 28.25 10.76 11.66
C MET A 146 28.37 10.88 10.14
N GLU A 147 29.55 10.62 9.56
CA GLU A 147 29.76 10.61 8.11
C GLU A 147 28.92 9.53 7.42
N ILE A 148 28.88 8.31 7.96
CA ILE A 148 28.06 7.20 7.44
C ILE A 148 26.57 7.58 7.48
N MET A 149 26.10 8.16 8.58
CA MET A 149 24.71 8.59 8.75
C MET A 149 24.33 9.70 7.77
N LEU A 150 25.21 10.69 7.55
CA LEU A 150 24.99 11.75 6.57
C LEU A 150 24.94 11.22 5.14
N ALA A 151 25.82 10.28 4.79
CA ALA A 151 25.79 9.62 3.48
C ALA A 151 24.48 8.85 3.26
N ASN A 152 23.98 8.15 4.29
CA ASN A 152 22.69 7.45 4.23
C ASN A 152 21.51 8.43 4.11
N TYR A 153 21.54 9.51 4.90
CA TYR A 153 20.55 10.59 4.83
C TYR A 153 20.43 11.18 3.41
N GLN A 154 21.56 11.44 2.75
CA GLN A 154 21.57 11.97 1.39
C GLN A 154 20.95 10.98 0.39
N LYS A 155 21.33 9.69 0.47
CA LYS A 155 20.72 8.64 -0.37
C LYS A 155 19.20 8.57 -0.20
N LEU A 156 18.71 8.64 1.04
CA LEU A 156 17.28 8.62 1.32
C LEU A 156 16.56 9.88 0.80
N LYS A 157 17.23 11.03 0.80
CA LYS A 157 16.70 12.25 0.19
C LYS A 157 16.55 12.12 -1.32
N ASP A 158 17.53 11.52 -1.98
CA ASP A 158 17.47 11.28 -3.42
C ASP A 158 16.33 10.31 -3.78
N VAL A 159 16.17 9.22 -3.01
CA VAL A 159 15.04 8.29 -3.14
C VAL A 159 13.71 9.01 -2.91
N SER A 160 13.61 9.84 -1.87
CA SER A 160 12.40 10.61 -1.59
C SER A 160 12.01 11.53 -2.75
N LYS A 161 12.99 12.10 -3.45
CA LYS A 161 12.74 12.93 -4.64
C LYS A 161 12.22 12.09 -5.80
N LEU A 162 12.85 10.94 -6.07
CA LEU A 162 12.40 10.01 -7.12
C LEU A 162 10.96 9.55 -6.88
N ILE A 163 10.60 9.23 -5.63
CA ILE A 163 9.23 8.84 -5.27
C ILE A 163 8.25 10.00 -5.50
N ALA A 164 8.63 11.23 -5.15
CA ALA A 164 7.79 12.41 -5.38
C ALA A 164 7.55 12.66 -6.86
N ASP A 165 8.57 12.50 -7.71
CA ASP A 165 8.45 12.65 -9.16
C ASP A 165 7.48 11.60 -9.74
N LYS A 166 7.59 10.33 -9.31
CA LYS A 166 6.67 9.26 -9.71
C LYS A 166 5.23 9.54 -9.28
N LEU A 167 5.01 9.98 -8.05
CA LEU A 167 3.70 10.38 -7.57
C LEU A 167 3.15 11.59 -8.34
N GLY A 168 3.99 12.56 -8.69
CA GLY A 168 3.62 13.72 -9.50
C GLY A 168 3.14 13.33 -10.89
N THR A 169 3.82 12.37 -11.54
CA THR A 169 3.38 11.84 -12.84
C THR A 169 2.00 11.17 -12.77
N ILE A 170 1.72 10.42 -11.70
CA ILE A 170 0.43 9.75 -11.49
C ILE A 170 -0.71 10.76 -11.30
N VAL A 171 -0.46 11.87 -10.61
CA VAL A 171 -1.50 12.89 -10.34
C VAL A 171 -1.85 13.74 -11.56
N ILE A 172 -0.91 13.90 -12.50
CA ILE A 172 -1.08 14.78 -13.67
C ILE A 172 -1.76 14.07 -14.86
N LYS A 173 -1.81 12.73 -14.86
CA LYS A 173 -2.38 11.91 -15.93
C LYS A 173 -3.92 11.83 -15.82
#